data_AF-A0A7W1G0L1-F1
#
_entry.id   AF-A0A7W1G0L1-F1
#
_cell.length_a   1.000
_cell.length_b   1.000
_cell.length_c   1.000
_cell.angle_alpha   90.00
_cell.angle_beta   90.00
_cell.angle_gamma   90.00
#
_symmetry.space_group_name_H-M   'P 1'
#
loop_
_entity.id
_entity.type
_entity.pdbx_description
1 polymer ?
#
loop_
_entity_poly.entity_id
_entity_poly.type
_entity_poly.pdbx_seq_one_letter_code
_entity_poly.pdbx_strand_id
1 'polypeptide(L)'
;KNGALNISLFSSASHVPTKAYKSNKELAIARAEKSKEQILSALKEKGVDVAKVTFVKTKSFVSGPQYNSDYIINKKKYEKHQFIKISAY
;
A
#
# COMPACT_ATOMS: atom_id res chain seq x y z
N LYS A 1 -26.15 -16.33 2.71
CA LYS A 1 -25.56 -14.97 2.63
C LYS A 1 -24.40 -15.02 1.64
N ASN A 2 -24.58 -14.53 0.41
CA ASN A 2 -23.52 -14.47 -0.61
C ASN A 2 -22.64 -13.25 -0.34
N GLY A 3 -21.85 -13.29 0.74
CA GLY A 3 -20.95 -12.20 1.11
C GLY A 3 -19.71 -12.19 0.23
N ALA A 4 -19.75 -11.45 -0.87
CA ALA A 4 -18.54 -11.06 -1.59
C ALA A 4 -17.86 -9.93 -0.81
N LEU A 5 -16.55 -10.05 -0.56
CA LEU A 5 -15.77 -9.02 0.15
C LEU A 5 -15.00 -8.20 -0.88
N ASN A 6 -15.38 -6.94 -1.06
CA ASN A 6 -14.66 -6.05 -1.96
C ASN A 6 -13.61 -5.25 -1.20
N ILE A 7 -12.39 -5.22 -1.73
CA ILE A 7 -11.27 -4.52 -1.11
C ILE A 7 -10.71 -3.49 -2.08
N SER A 8 -10.61 -2.24 -1.63
CA SER A 8 -9.85 -1.18 -2.27
C SER A 8 -8.54 -0.95 -1.53
N LEU A 9 -7.45 -0.88 -2.29
CA LEU A 9 -6.09 -0.73 -1.80
C LEU A 9 -5.41 0.47 -2.47
N PHE A 10 -4.92 1.38 -1.64
CA PHE A 10 -4.15 2.54 -2.08
C PHE A 10 -2.79 2.52 -1.40
N SER A 11 -1.70 2.66 -2.16
CA SER A 11 -0.36 2.78 -1.62
C SER A 11 0.32 4.05 -2.10
N SER A 12 1.02 4.71 -1.19
CA SER A 12 1.80 5.89 -1.48
C SER A 12 3.23 5.74 -0.97
N ALA A 13 4.18 6.26 -1.76
CA ALA A 13 5.55 6.52 -1.34
C ALA A 13 5.83 8.03 -1.41
N SER A 14 6.77 8.50 -0.59
CA SER A 14 7.26 9.88 -0.69
C SER A 14 8.30 10.03 -1.79
N HIS A 15 8.71 11.26 -2.10
CA HIS A 15 9.85 11.53 -2.99
C HIS A 15 11.23 11.23 -2.38
N VAL A 16 11.31 10.85 -1.10
CA VAL A 16 12.56 10.39 -0.49
C VAL A 16 13.10 9.19 -1.29
N PRO A 17 14.34 9.21 -1.78
CA PRO A 17 14.89 8.14 -2.59
C PRO A 17 14.91 6.80 -1.87
N THR A 18 14.54 5.75 -2.59
CA THR A 18 14.69 4.38 -2.13
C THR A 18 15.96 3.76 -2.70
N LYS A 19 16.64 2.94 -1.90
CA LYS A 19 17.80 2.14 -2.34
C LYS A 19 17.43 0.71 -2.72
N ALA A 20 16.25 0.26 -2.31
CA ALA A 20 15.81 -1.14 -2.46
C ALA A 20 15.03 -1.40 -3.77
N TYR A 21 14.56 -0.35 -4.44
CA TYR A 21 13.74 -0.43 -5.65
C TYR A 21 14.26 0.56 -6.68
N LYS A 22 13.93 0.39 -7.97
CA LYS A 22 14.44 1.29 -9.03
C LYS A 22 13.79 2.66 -8.97
N SER A 23 12.58 2.76 -8.42
CA SER A 23 11.88 4.03 -8.22
C SER A 23 10.94 4.00 -7.02
N ASN A 24 10.54 5.19 -6.56
CA ASN A 24 9.51 5.31 -5.51
C ASN A 24 8.13 4.83 -5.99
N LYS A 25 7.88 4.85 -7.31
CA LYS A 25 6.66 4.27 -7.89
C LYS A 25 6.68 2.75 -7.74
N GLU A 26 7.79 2.10 -8.05
CA GLU A 26 7.96 0.65 -7.84
C GLU A 26 7.85 0.29 -6.36
N LEU A 27 8.44 1.08 -5.46
CA LEU A 27 8.28 0.90 -4.02
C LEU A 27 6.80 0.92 -3.60
N ALA A 28 6.00 1.86 -4.11
CA ALA A 28 4.57 1.94 -3.82
C ALA A 28 3.78 0.76 -4.44
N ILE A 29 4.19 0.24 -5.59
CA ILE A 29 3.57 -0.95 -6.20
C ILE A 29 3.89 -2.19 -5.36
N ALA A 30 5.17 -2.43 -5.04
CA ALA A 30 5.60 -3.56 -4.25
C ALA A 30 4.95 -3.58 -2.85
N ARG A 31 4.77 -2.40 -2.22
CA ARG A 31 4.01 -2.27 -0.96
C ARG A 31 2.55 -2.71 -1.11
N ALA A 32 1.88 -2.30 -2.19
CA ALA A 32 0.51 -2.71 -2.45
C ALA A 32 0.41 -4.23 -2.68
N GLU A 33 1.30 -4.81 -3.48
CA GLU A 33 1.33 -6.25 -3.74
C GLU A 33 1.55 -7.06 -2.45
N LYS A 34 2.56 -6.67 -1.66
CA LYS A 34 2.82 -7.29 -0.36
C LYS A 34 1.63 -7.18 0.59
N SER A 35 0.95 -6.04 0.63
CA SER A 35 -0.27 -5.89 1.44
C SER A 35 -1.40 -6.77 0.96
N LYS A 36 -1.59 -6.93 -0.36
CA LYS A 36 -2.60 -7.84 -0.92
C LYS A 36 -2.35 -9.27 -0.45
N GLU A 37 -1.11 -9.75 -0.53
CA GLU A 37 -0.72 -11.08 -0.05
C GLU A 37 -0.98 -11.25 1.44
N GLN A 38 -0.58 -10.27 2.27
CA GLN A 38 -0.79 -10.29 3.71
C GLN A 38 -2.28 -10.33 4.08
N ILE A 39 -3.11 -9.56 3.39
CA ILE A 39 -4.57 -9.56 3.58
C ILE A 39 -5.13 -10.94 3.24
N LEU A 40 -4.77 -11.51 2.09
CA LEU A 40 -5.26 -12.82 1.67
C LEU A 40 -4.82 -13.93 2.63
N SER A 41 -3.58 -13.91 3.12
CA SER A 41 -3.10 -14.87 4.13
C SER A 41 -3.91 -14.75 5.42
N ALA A 42 -4.05 -13.54 5.95
CA ALA A 42 -4.78 -13.30 7.20
C ALA A 42 -6.27 -13.67 7.09
N LEU A 43 -6.89 -13.45 5.93
CA LEU A 43 -8.28 -13.86 5.68
C LEU A 43 -8.41 -15.38 5.60
N LYS A 44 -7.49 -16.05 4.88
CA LYS A 44 -7.45 -17.52 4.79
C LYS A 44 -7.26 -18.17 6.15
N GLU A 45 -6.36 -17.64 6.98
CA GLU A 45 -6.13 -18.08 8.36
C GLU A 45 -7.38 -17.94 9.24
N LYS A 46 -8.22 -16.94 8.97
CA LYS A 46 -9.52 -16.72 9.63
C LYS A 46 -10.66 -17.56 9.05
N GLY A 47 -10.38 -18.45 8.10
CA GLY A 47 -11.38 -19.32 7.46
C GLY A 47 -12.24 -18.60 6.42
N VAL A 48 -11.84 -17.41 5.97
CA VAL A 48 -12.53 -16.72 4.88
C VAL A 48 -12.14 -17.36 3.55
N ASP A 49 -13.14 -17.66 2.74
CA ASP A 49 -12.96 -18.13 1.37
C ASP A 49 -12.39 -16.99 0.50
N VAL A 50 -11.08 -17.06 0.25
CA VAL A 50 -10.34 -16.06 -0.55
C VAL A 50 -10.86 -15.96 -1.98
N ALA A 51 -11.56 -16.97 -2.52
CA ALA A 51 -12.17 -16.90 -3.85
C ALA A 51 -13.33 -15.89 -3.91
N LYS A 52 -13.88 -15.50 -2.75
CA LYS A 52 -14.94 -14.50 -2.62
C LYS A 52 -14.41 -13.10 -2.31
N VAL A 53 -13.08 -12.95 -2.23
CA VAL A 53 -12.42 -11.67 -1.96
C VAL A 53 -11.97 -11.05 -3.28
N THR A 54 -12.52 -9.89 -3.62
CA THR A 54 -12.21 -9.18 -4.87
C THR A 54 -11.49 -7.87 -4.58
N PHE A 55 -10.28 -7.71 -5.12
CA PHE A 55 -9.56 -6.44 -5.09
C PHE A 55 -10.02 -5.57 -6.25
N VAL A 56 -11.08 -4.81 -6.03
CA VAL A 56 -11.76 -4.00 -7.06
C VAL A 56 -10.96 -2.78 -7.49
N LYS A 57 -10.07 -2.27 -6.64
CA LYS A 57 -9.29 -1.06 -6.93
C LYS A 57 -7.95 -1.10 -6.25
N THR A 58 -6.89 -1.15 -7.04
CA THR A 58 -5.51 -1.03 -6.55
C THR A 58 -4.86 0.17 -7.21
N LYS A 59 -4.42 1.14 -6.41
CA LYS A 59 -3.69 2.31 -6.91
C LYS A 59 -2.42 2.52 -6.10
N SER A 60 -1.31 2.67 -6.80
CA SER A 60 -0.03 3.05 -6.21
C SER A 60 0.44 4.37 -6.81
N PHE A 61 0.97 5.28 -6.00
CA PHE A 61 1.44 6.58 -6.47
C PHE A 61 2.58 7.13 -5.60
N VAL A 62 3.25 8.17 -6.10
CA VAL A 62 4.24 8.93 -5.33
C VAL A 62 3.58 10.25 -4.98
N SER A 63 3.68 10.67 -3.71
CA SER A 63 3.08 11.92 -3.26
C SER A 63 3.96 12.66 -2.24
N GLY A 64 3.54 13.88 -1.93
CA GLY A 64 4.20 14.73 -0.96
C GLY A 64 5.28 15.62 -1.59
N PRO A 65 6.03 16.33 -0.74
CA PRO A 65 6.99 17.34 -1.19
C PRO A 65 8.20 16.70 -1.87
N GLN A 66 8.87 17.47 -2.73
CA GLN A 66 10.15 17.09 -3.31
C GLN A 66 11.18 16.85 -2.20
N TYR A 67 12.07 15.89 -2.42
CA TYR A 67 13.10 15.54 -1.46
C TYR A 67 14.24 16.57 -1.44
N ASN A 68 14.59 17.05 -0.26
CA ASN A 68 15.60 18.09 -0.04
C ASN A 68 16.79 17.63 0.82
N SER A 69 17.12 16.33 0.84
CA SER A 69 18.24 15.78 1.63
C SER A 69 18.14 16.00 3.15
N ASP A 70 16.95 16.32 3.65
CA ASP A 70 16.67 16.74 5.01
C ASP A 70 15.78 15.72 5.77
N TYR A 71 15.70 14.48 5.28
CA TYR A 71 14.79 13.47 5.84
C TYR A 71 15.02 13.20 7.34
N ILE A 72 16.25 13.34 7.82
CA ILE A 72 16.59 13.10 9.24
C ILE A 72 15.85 14.11 10.14
N ILE A 73 15.81 15.38 9.72
CA ILE A 73 15.20 16.48 10.47
C ILE A 73 13.69 16.55 10.17
N ASN A 74 13.32 16.42 8.90
CA ASN A 74 11.95 16.56 8.40
C ASN A 74 11.25 15.23 8.17
N LYS A 75 11.62 14.19 8.92
CA LYS A 75 11.08 12.81 8.77
C LYS A 75 9.55 12.78 8.72
N LYS A 76 8.90 13.46 9.68
CA LYS A 76 7.44 13.54 9.80
C LYS A 76 6.76 14.15 8.56
N LYS A 77 7.43 15.05 7.83
CA LYS A 77 6.92 15.67 6.60
C LYS A 77 6.76 14.62 5.50
N TYR A 78 7.75 13.74 5.36
CA TYR A 78 7.77 12.72 4.31
C TYR A 78 6.93 11.49 4.69
N GLU A 79 6.96 11.06 5.96
CA GLU A 79 6.25 9.86 6.42
C GLU A 79 4.73 9.93 6.25
N LYS A 80 4.14 11.12 6.34
CA LYS A 80 2.70 11.33 6.07
C LYS A 80 2.27 10.88 4.66
N HIS A 81 3.21 10.81 3.73
CA HIS A 81 2.98 10.38 2.35
C HIS A 81 3.42 8.93 2.10
N GLN A 82 3.92 8.23 3.12
CA GLN A 82 4.29 6.82 3.04
C GLN A 82 3.27 5.97 3.78
N PHE A 83 2.24 5.52 3.06
CA PHE A 83 1.14 4.78 3.69
C PHE A 83 0.53 3.74 2.76
N ILE A 84 -0.23 2.84 3.38
CA ILE A 84 -1.14 1.92 2.71
C ILE A 84 -2.52 2.15 3.33
N LYS A 85 -3.51 2.43 2.49
CA LYS A 85 -4.91 2.60 2.89
C LYS A 85 -5.71 1.45 2.30
N ILE A 86 -6.38 0.72 3.18
CA ILE A 86 -7.24 -0.40 2.85
C ILE A 86 -8.68 -0.01 3.20
N SER A 87 -9.63 -0.36 2.35
CA SER A 87 -11.06 -0.17 2.62
C SER A 87 -11.79 -1.40 2.11
N ALA A 88 -12.62 -2.01 2.97
CA ALA A 88 -13.38 -3.20 2.66
C ALA A 88 -14.87 -2.92 2.84
N TYR A 89 -15.71 -3.45 1.95
CA TYR A 89 -17.16 -3.26 1.94
C TYR A 89 -17.88 -4.41 1.23
#